data_AF-A0A5C7LG92-F1
#
_entry.id   AF-A0A5C7LG92-F1
#
_cell.length_a   1.000
_cell.length_b   1.000
_cell.length_c   1.000
_cell.angle_alpha   90.00
_cell.angle_beta   90.00
_cell.angle_gamma   90.00
#
_symmetry.space_group_name_H-M   'P 1'
#
loop_
_entity.id
_entity.type
_entity.pdbx_description
1 polymer ?
#
loop_
_entity_poly.entity_id
_entity_poly.type
_entity_poly.pdbx_seq_one_letter_code
_entity_poly.pdbx_strand_id
1 'polypeptide(L)'
;MIEDHRLRISQEEKDKLARHEVAKTPEEIRLFEFADSWGQKRQEICGATPYQFPVRNIFLLKPDGYNEMVGGSGATGYVDSQRIAMVIQDNKYNLTSKVFHEMTHCRGKIVVEIAERDQRVLGNTLRTGLTVHSTSTQNRRGESHKHLHGLEEAVVSQEEVYFSFALLDRPEFKELKRMMLSESGRAERERICDAKKLDNDDLLCFDPEKKEYEIVGYSKQRKVLRYVCQEIAEAVNSTENEVYFLFLKAHFSGHLLEIARLFEKTFGSGAFRRLGDMGTDSVSAVQTLEALKRMRAGMIGTRDK
;
A
#
# COMPACT_ATOMS: atom_id res chain seq x y z
N MET A 1 7.29 25.47 -8.20
CA MET A 1 8.57 25.27 -7.50
C MET A 1 8.45 24.03 -6.65
N ILE A 2 9.22 22.97 -6.96
CA ILE A 2 9.29 21.80 -6.09
C ILE A 2 10.25 22.19 -4.96
N GLU A 3 9.71 22.48 -3.77
CA GLU A 3 10.52 22.70 -2.56
C GLU A 3 11.48 21.52 -2.36
N ASP A 4 12.73 21.82 -1.98
CA ASP A 4 13.65 20.77 -1.59
C ASP A 4 13.19 20.21 -0.25
N HIS A 5 12.52 19.06 -0.26
CA HIS A 5 12.03 18.40 0.95
C HIS A 5 13.16 17.99 1.91
N ARG A 6 14.43 18.00 1.46
CA ARG A 6 15.60 17.90 2.37
C ARG A 6 15.69 19.08 3.34
N LEU A 7 15.01 20.19 3.09
CA LEU A 7 14.91 21.33 4.00
C LEU A 7 14.05 21.04 5.23
N ARG A 8 13.20 20.00 5.21
CA ARG A 8 12.34 19.60 6.34
C ARG A 8 12.96 18.51 7.22
N ILE A 9 14.20 18.12 6.92
CA ILE A 9 14.95 17.09 7.65
C ILE A 9 15.85 17.81 8.66
N SER A 10 15.86 17.34 9.92
CA SER A 10 16.74 17.88 10.95
C SER A 10 18.22 17.71 10.56
N GLN A 11 19.12 18.53 11.12
CA GLN A 11 20.55 18.37 10.83
C GLN A 11 21.07 17.00 11.27
N GLU A 12 20.58 16.49 12.40
CA GLU A 12 20.92 15.15 12.89
C GLU A 12 20.52 14.05 11.89
N GLU A 13 19.30 14.11 11.36
CA GLU A 13 18.85 13.17 10.33
C GLU A 13 19.66 13.31 9.02
N LYS A 14 20.06 14.54 8.63
CA LYS A 14 20.93 14.74 7.46
C LYS A 14 22.29 14.09 7.66
N ASP A 15 22.87 14.23 8.85
CA ASP A 15 24.15 13.63 9.19
C ASP A 15 24.05 12.10 9.19
N LYS A 16 22.94 11.54 9.73
CA LYS A 16 22.65 10.11 9.66
C LYS A 16 22.50 9.61 8.22
N LEU A 17 21.72 10.30 7.39
CA LEU A 17 21.58 9.99 5.97
C LEU A 17 22.93 9.99 5.25
N ALA A 18 23.77 11.01 5.47
CA ALA A 18 25.08 11.11 4.84
C ALA A 18 26.02 9.94 5.17
N ARG A 19 25.86 9.31 6.34
CA ARG A 19 26.67 8.13 6.76
C ARG A 19 26.18 6.81 6.15
N HIS A 20 24.87 6.64 6.01
CA HIS A 20 24.27 5.33 5.71
C HIS A 20 23.58 5.24 4.35
N GLU A 21 23.28 6.37 3.69
CA GLU A 21 22.67 6.37 2.36
C GLU A 21 23.64 5.79 1.33
N VAL A 22 23.14 4.85 0.55
CA VAL A 22 23.82 4.29 -0.60
C VAL A 22 23.34 5.03 -1.85
N ALA A 23 24.30 5.44 -2.68
CA ALA A 23 23.99 6.07 -3.96
C ALA A 23 23.23 5.09 -4.86
N LYS A 24 22.13 5.57 -5.44
CA LYS A 24 21.35 4.81 -6.42
C LYS A 24 22.16 4.67 -7.70
N THR A 25 22.10 3.50 -8.29
CA THR A 25 22.61 3.22 -9.63
C THR A 25 21.74 3.90 -10.70
N PRO A 26 22.27 4.16 -11.91
CA PRO A 26 21.47 4.70 -13.01
C PRO A 26 20.27 3.82 -13.39
N GLU A 27 20.35 2.52 -13.16
CA GLU A 27 19.26 1.58 -13.41
C GLU A 27 18.15 1.73 -12.37
N GLU A 28 18.48 1.77 -11.08
CA GLU A 28 17.49 2.01 -10.01
C GLU A 28 16.78 3.34 -10.20
N ILE A 29 17.49 4.39 -10.62
CA ILE A 29 16.86 5.69 -10.94
C ILE A 29 15.78 5.52 -12.02
N ARG A 30 16.09 4.85 -13.15
CA ARG A 30 15.11 4.61 -14.21
C ARG A 30 13.91 3.77 -13.74
N LEU A 31 14.16 2.78 -12.89
CA LEU A 31 13.11 1.92 -12.35
C LEU A 31 12.20 2.70 -11.38
N PHE A 32 12.76 3.59 -10.56
CA PHE A 32 11.98 4.46 -9.67
C PHE A 32 11.21 5.55 -10.43
N GLU A 33 11.77 6.09 -11.51
CA GLU A 33 11.05 6.97 -12.44
C GLU A 33 9.88 6.25 -13.12
N PHE A 34 10.07 4.98 -13.47
CA PHE A 34 8.99 4.15 -14.00
C PHE A 34 7.87 3.96 -12.96
N ALA A 35 8.22 3.63 -11.70
CA ALA A 35 7.27 3.55 -10.59
C ALA A 35 6.49 4.86 -10.38
N ASP A 36 7.17 6.00 -10.43
CA ASP A 36 6.56 7.33 -10.35
C ASP A 36 5.58 7.58 -11.51
N SER A 37 5.99 7.29 -12.74
CA SER A 37 5.14 7.45 -13.93
C SER A 37 3.88 6.57 -13.88
N TRP A 38 4.00 5.35 -13.34
CA TRP A 38 2.86 4.48 -13.12
C TRP A 38 1.90 5.12 -12.12
N GLY A 39 2.40 5.54 -10.97
CA GLY A 39 1.60 6.20 -9.92
C GLY A 39 0.86 7.44 -10.43
N GLN A 40 1.52 8.28 -11.25
CA GLN A 40 0.89 9.44 -11.88
C GLN A 40 -0.29 9.04 -12.78
N LYS A 41 -0.09 8.04 -13.65
CA LYS A 41 -1.16 7.51 -14.51
C LYS A 41 -2.36 6.99 -13.69
N ARG A 42 -2.10 6.36 -12.54
CA ARG A 42 -3.18 5.89 -11.64
C ARG A 42 -3.95 7.03 -11.01
N GLN A 43 -3.27 8.11 -10.60
CA GLN A 43 -3.93 9.33 -10.12
C GLN A 43 -4.83 9.93 -11.21
N GLU A 44 -4.34 10.05 -12.45
CA GLU A 44 -5.10 10.54 -13.60
C GLU A 44 -6.37 9.72 -13.86
N ILE A 45 -6.24 8.38 -13.92
CA ILE A 45 -7.38 7.46 -14.12
C ILE A 45 -8.44 7.66 -13.01
N CYS A 46 -7.99 7.93 -11.78
CA CYS A 46 -8.88 8.17 -10.65
C CYS A 46 -9.44 9.61 -10.59
N GLY A 47 -9.05 10.48 -11.52
CA GLY A 47 -9.45 11.90 -11.54
C GLY A 47 -8.77 12.75 -10.46
N ALA A 48 -7.65 12.29 -9.89
CA ALA A 48 -6.81 13.06 -9.00
C ALA A 48 -5.76 13.84 -9.81
N THR A 49 -5.27 14.96 -9.26
CA THR A 49 -4.16 15.70 -9.88
C THR A 49 -2.86 14.90 -9.74
N PRO A 50 -2.25 14.44 -10.84
CA PRO A 50 -0.99 13.74 -10.78
C PRO A 50 0.13 14.68 -10.32
N TYR A 51 1.12 14.13 -9.64
CA TYR A 51 2.34 14.86 -9.31
C TYR A 51 3.56 13.94 -9.39
N GLN A 52 4.71 14.55 -9.67
CA GLN A 52 5.99 13.84 -9.73
C GLN A 52 6.51 13.58 -8.32
N PHE A 53 6.80 12.33 -8.00
CA PHE A 53 7.52 11.93 -6.79
C PHE A 53 9.04 12.01 -7.07
N PRO A 54 9.78 12.92 -6.43
CA PRO A 54 11.20 13.09 -6.75
C PRO A 54 12.01 11.86 -6.33
N VAL A 55 12.74 11.22 -7.25
CA VAL A 55 13.62 10.08 -6.93
C VAL A 55 14.67 10.40 -5.86
N ARG A 56 15.09 11.68 -5.76
CA ARG A 56 15.99 12.17 -4.71
C ARG A 56 15.41 12.09 -3.28
N ASN A 57 14.10 11.88 -3.14
CA ASN A 57 13.43 11.70 -1.85
C ASN A 57 13.30 10.22 -1.45
N ILE A 58 13.80 9.30 -2.27
CA ILE A 58 13.94 7.88 -1.92
C ILE A 58 15.34 7.74 -1.32
N PHE A 59 15.47 7.19 -0.13
CA PHE A 59 16.74 6.98 0.56
C PHE A 59 16.97 5.47 0.68
N LEU A 60 17.99 4.97 -0.03
CA LEU A 60 18.43 3.59 0.10
C LEU A 60 19.47 3.53 1.21
N LEU A 61 19.19 2.80 2.27
CA LEU A 61 20.01 2.77 3.47
C LEU A 61 20.62 1.39 3.66
N LYS A 62 21.84 1.34 4.21
CA LYS A 62 22.38 0.11 4.78
C LYS A 62 21.49 -0.39 5.93
N PRO A 63 21.44 -1.71 6.21
CA PRO A 63 20.55 -2.26 7.25
C PRO A 63 20.74 -1.64 8.64
N ASP A 64 21.97 -1.37 9.05
CA ASP A 64 22.32 -0.70 10.31
C ASP A 64 21.76 0.73 10.36
N GLY A 65 21.94 1.50 9.28
CA GLY A 65 21.43 2.86 9.17
C GLY A 65 19.92 2.94 9.15
N TYR A 66 19.24 2.01 8.47
CA TYR A 66 17.78 1.94 8.49
C TYR A 66 17.25 1.66 9.91
N ASN A 67 17.87 0.72 10.63
CA ASN A 67 17.50 0.42 12.01
C ASN A 67 17.75 1.61 12.96
N GLU A 68 18.84 2.36 12.77
CA GLU A 68 19.13 3.56 13.57
C GLU A 68 18.14 4.70 13.30
N MET A 69 17.73 4.88 12.04
CA MET A 69 16.91 6.03 11.63
C MET A 69 15.40 5.79 11.74
N VAL A 70 14.95 4.58 11.42
CA VAL A 70 13.54 4.26 11.22
C VAL A 70 13.10 3.16 12.18
N GLY A 71 13.88 2.07 12.23
CA GLY A 71 13.52 0.83 12.90
C GLY A 71 12.48 0.01 12.11
N GLY A 72 12.34 -1.28 12.43
CA GLY A 72 11.26 -2.11 11.91
C GLY A 72 11.48 -2.71 10.50
N SER A 73 10.44 -2.67 9.66
CA SER A 73 10.17 -3.65 8.58
C SER A 73 10.84 -3.39 7.21
N GLY A 74 11.88 -2.57 7.15
CA GLY A 74 12.77 -2.48 5.98
C GLY A 74 12.35 -1.51 4.86
N ALA A 75 11.15 -0.93 4.94
CA ALA A 75 10.68 0.17 4.09
C ALA A 75 9.69 1.06 4.86
N THR A 76 9.72 2.37 4.63
CA THR A 76 8.77 3.32 5.24
C THR A 76 8.61 4.57 4.37
N GLY A 77 7.36 4.87 4.02
CA GLY A 77 6.93 6.14 3.44
C GLY A 77 6.59 7.19 4.49
N TYR A 78 7.18 8.38 4.36
CA TYR A 78 6.85 9.57 5.12
C TYR A 78 5.96 10.46 4.26
N VAL A 79 4.65 10.26 4.38
CA VAL A 79 3.64 10.86 3.50
C VAL A 79 3.66 12.40 3.53
N ASP A 80 3.85 12.99 4.71
CA ASP A 80 3.84 14.44 4.95
C ASP A 80 4.97 15.21 4.28
N SER A 81 6.09 14.52 4.08
CA SER A 81 7.34 15.04 3.52
C SER A 81 7.65 14.40 2.16
N GLN A 82 6.80 13.49 1.69
CA GLN A 82 6.96 12.72 0.45
C GLN A 82 8.36 12.12 0.34
N ARG A 83 8.76 11.39 1.39
CA ARG A 83 10.04 10.68 1.46
C ARG A 83 9.81 9.19 1.59
N ILE A 84 10.75 8.39 1.13
CA ILE A 84 10.78 6.95 1.35
C ILE A 84 12.16 6.61 1.89
N ALA A 85 12.23 5.90 3.02
CA ALA A 85 13.45 5.27 3.48
C ALA A 85 13.31 3.75 3.30
N MET A 86 14.32 3.09 2.76
CA MET A 86 14.27 1.65 2.51
C MET A 86 15.64 1.02 2.68
N VAL A 87 15.68 -0.19 3.22
CA VAL A 87 16.90 -1.01 3.25
C VAL A 87 17.25 -1.39 1.81
N ILE A 88 18.52 -1.22 1.43
CA ILE A 88 19.03 -1.66 0.14
C ILE A 88 18.81 -3.16 -0.07
N GLN A 89 18.46 -3.56 -1.30
CA GLN A 89 18.20 -4.95 -1.67
C GLN A 89 18.88 -5.26 -3.00
N ASP A 90 19.47 -6.46 -3.09
CA ASP A 90 20.15 -6.90 -4.32
C ASP A 90 19.15 -7.16 -5.45
N ASN A 91 17.95 -7.65 -5.11
CA ASN A 91 16.89 -7.90 -6.06
C ASN A 91 16.18 -6.58 -6.44
N LYS A 92 16.60 -5.98 -7.57
CA LYS A 92 16.04 -4.73 -8.10
C LYS A 92 14.54 -4.80 -8.40
N TYR A 93 14.01 -5.98 -8.74
CA TYR A 93 12.58 -6.16 -8.98
C TYR A 93 11.80 -5.96 -7.68
N ASN A 94 12.23 -6.64 -6.60
CA ASN A 94 11.65 -6.49 -5.26
C ASN A 94 11.83 -5.06 -4.73
N LEU A 95 13.04 -4.51 -4.85
CA LEU A 95 13.38 -3.14 -4.47
C LEU A 95 12.40 -2.14 -5.09
N THR A 96 12.18 -2.23 -6.41
CA THR A 96 11.32 -1.30 -7.14
C THR A 96 9.86 -1.49 -6.77
N SER A 97 9.41 -2.73 -6.57
CA SER A 97 8.04 -3.02 -6.15
C SER A 97 7.73 -2.42 -4.77
N LYS A 98 8.63 -2.60 -3.79
CA LYS A 98 8.49 -2.00 -2.45
C LYS A 98 8.58 -0.48 -2.46
N VAL A 99 9.45 0.11 -3.29
CA VAL A 99 9.45 1.57 -3.49
C VAL A 99 8.10 2.05 -4.00
N PHE A 100 7.52 1.33 -4.95
CA PHE A 100 6.20 1.67 -5.48
C PHE A 100 5.09 1.55 -4.42
N HIS A 101 5.15 0.54 -3.55
CA HIS A 101 4.25 0.38 -2.41
C HIS A 101 4.28 1.64 -1.51
N GLU A 102 5.46 2.01 -1.01
CA GLU A 102 5.61 3.19 -0.13
C GLU A 102 5.28 4.51 -0.85
N MET A 103 5.60 4.59 -2.14
CA MET A 103 5.24 5.75 -2.98
C MET A 103 3.73 5.89 -3.12
N THR A 104 3.00 4.77 -3.19
CA THR A 104 1.54 4.77 -3.29
C THR A 104 0.91 5.29 -2.00
N HIS A 105 1.44 4.95 -0.82
CA HIS A 105 1.03 5.61 0.44
C HIS A 105 1.25 7.12 0.38
N CYS A 106 2.41 7.57 -0.09
CA CYS A 106 2.72 9.00 -0.19
C CYS A 106 1.80 9.77 -1.15
N ARG A 107 1.15 9.08 -2.09
CA ARG A 107 0.15 9.64 -3.02
C ARG A 107 -1.26 9.74 -2.44
N GLY A 108 -1.50 9.13 -1.30
CA GLY A 108 -2.79 9.20 -0.61
C GLY A 108 -3.12 10.64 -0.19
N LYS A 109 -4.41 10.95 -0.08
CA LYS A 109 -4.86 12.23 0.45
C LYS A 109 -4.34 12.41 1.88
N ILE A 110 -3.71 13.55 2.15
CA ILE A 110 -3.30 13.92 3.51
C ILE A 110 -4.24 14.99 4.05
N VAL A 111 -4.68 14.82 5.30
CA VAL A 111 -5.37 15.85 6.08
C VAL A 111 -4.59 16.04 7.37
N VAL A 112 -4.14 17.28 7.61
CA VAL A 112 -3.41 17.67 8.81
C VAL A 112 -4.31 18.58 9.64
N GLU A 113 -4.44 18.26 10.91
CA GLU A 113 -5.00 19.15 11.92
C GLU A 113 -3.89 20.05 12.45
N ILE A 114 -4.11 21.36 12.43
CA ILE A 114 -3.15 22.34 12.93
C ILE A 114 -3.79 23.04 14.13
N ALA A 115 -3.12 23.00 15.28
CA ALA A 115 -3.52 23.70 16.49
C ALA A 115 -2.41 24.67 16.91
N GLU A 116 -2.78 25.90 17.24
CA GLU A 116 -1.86 26.87 17.83
C GLU A 116 -2.10 26.95 19.35
N ARG A 117 -1.06 26.72 20.14
CA ARG A 117 -1.08 26.88 21.61
C ARG A 117 0.23 27.51 22.06
N ASP A 118 0.16 28.54 22.87
CA ASP A 118 1.33 29.18 23.49
C ASP A 118 2.44 29.55 22.47
N GLN A 119 2.07 30.16 21.34
CA GLN A 119 2.97 30.50 20.22
C GLN A 119 3.66 29.29 19.55
N ARG A 120 3.17 28.07 19.80
CA ARG A 120 3.61 26.84 19.12
C ARG A 120 2.52 26.33 18.20
N VAL A 121 2.90 26.03 16.96
CA VAL A 121 2.05 25.35 15.98
C VAL A 121 2.28 23.85 16.12
N LEU A 122 1.23 23.11 16.49
CA LEU A 122 1.22 21.65 16.55
C LEU A 122 0.45 21.12 15.34
N GLY A 123 1.10 20.27 14.55
CA GLY A 123 0.48 19.56 13.44
C GLY A 123 0.28 18.09 13.78
N ASN A 124 -0.94 17.57 13.61
CA ASN A 124 -1.24 16.14 13.70
C ASN A 124 -1.80 15.66 12.36
N THR A 125 -1.27 14.56 11.83
CA THR A 125 -1.88 13.90 10.68
C THR A 125 -3.18 13.25 11.11
N LEU A 126 -4.31 13.81 10.66
CA LEU A 126 -5.64 13.27 10.93
C LEU A 126 -5.98 12.14 9.95
N ARG A 127 -5.44 12.21 8.73
CA ARG A 127 -5.75 11.25 7.68
C ARG A 127 -4.61 11.09 6.68
N THR A 128 -4.37 9.86 6.25
CA THR A 128 -3.48 9.48 5.15
C THR A 128 -4.22 8.49 4.26
N GLY A 129 -4.39 8.78 2.98
CA GLY A 129 -5.07 7.86 2.07
C GLY A 129 -6.49 7.49 2.56
N LEU A 130 -6.66 6.21 2.88
CA LEU A 130 -7.88 5.67 3.49
C LEU A 130 -7.83 5.66 5.03
N THR A 131 -6.64 5.62 5.65
CA THR A 131 -6.48 5.59 7.11
C THR A 131 -6.95 6.88 7.77
N VAL A 132 -7.73 6.74 8.84
CA VAL A 132 -8.17 7.85 9.70
C VAL A 132 -7.55 7.66 11.09
N HIS A 133 -6.86 8.68 11.58
CA HIS A 133 -6.23 8.69 12.90
C HIS A 133 -7.21 9.20 13.95
N SER A 134 -7.25 8.55 15.12
CA SER A 134 -7.96 9.08 16.28
C SER A 134 -7.36 10.44 16.69
N THR A 135 -8.21 11.45 16.95
CA THR A 135 -7.73 12.76 17.41
C THR A 135 -7.03 12.64 18.77
N SER A 136 -5.93 13.38 18.94
CA SER A 136 -5.14 13.39 20.18
C SER A 136 -5.96 13.81 21.41
N THR A 137 -7.06 14.53 21.22
CA THR A 137 -7.97 15.00 22.27
C THR A 137 -8.95 13.95 22.80
N GLN A 138 -9.20 12.83 22.08
CA GLN A 138 -10.26 11.87 22.46
C GLN A 138 -9.77 10.61 23.18
N ASN A 139 -8.47 10.33 23.23
CA ASN A 139 -7.97 9.17 23.95
C ASN A 139 -7.71 9.49 25.42
N ARG A 140 -8.73 9.30 26.26
CA ARG A 140 -8.60 9.26 27.74
C ARG A 140 -7.60 8.21 28.25
N ARG A 141 -7.03 7.37 27.38
CA ARG A 141 -6.04 6.32 27.66
C ARG A 141 -4.71 6.45 26.90
N GLY A 142 -4.53 7.49 26.07
CA GLY A 142 -3.30 7.66 25.28
C GLY A 142 -3.08 6.66 24.14
N GLU A 143 -4.06 5.81 23.81
CA GLU A 143 -3.94 4.79 22.76
C GLU A 143 -4.27 5.36 21.37
N SER A 144 -3.28 5.63 20.53
CA SER A 144 -3.50 6.03 19.13
C SER A 144 -4.14 4.87 18.34
N HIS A 145 -5.37 5.04 17.86
CA HIS A 145 -6.04 4.08 17.01
C HIS A 145 -6.10 4.57 15.56
N LYS A 146 -5.87 3.66 14.60
CA LYS A 146 -5.94 3.91 13.16
C LYS A 146 -7.09 3.11 12.57
N HIS A 147 -8.15 3.79 12.15
CA HIS A 147 -9.24 3.17 11.41
C HIS A 147 -8.85 2.99 9.94
N LEU A 148 -9.35 1.93 9.31
CA LEU A 148 -9.16 1.58 7.90
C LEU A 148 -7.70 1.32 7.51
N HIS A 149 -6.79 1.13 8.48
CA HIS A 149 -5.38 0.92 8.19
C HIS A 149 -5.14 -0.36 7.38
N GLY A 150 -5.74 -1.48 7.77
CA GLY A 150 -5.66 -2.72 6.99
C GLY A 150 -6.32 -2.60 5.61
N LEU A 151 -7.34 -1.75 5.46
CA LEU A 151 -7.95 -1.49 4.14
C LEU A 151 -7.01 -0.68 3.25
N GLU A 152 -6.30 0.31 3.80
CA GLU A 152 -5.29 1.06 3.06
C GLU A 152 -4.19 0.13 2.55
N GLU A 153 -3.61 -0.71 3.42
CA GLU A 153 -2.61 -1.71 3.02
C GLU A 153 -3.16 -2.66 1.94
N ALA A 154 -4.44 -3.07 2.04
CA ALA A 154 -5.06 -3.91 1.03
C ALA A 154 -5.08 -3.24 -0.35
N VAL A 155 -5.43 -1.95 -0.40
CA VAL A 155 -5.51 -1.18 -1.65
C VAL A 155 -4.12 -0.92 -2.20
N VAL A 156 -3.18 -0.49 -1.36
CA VAL A 156 -1.79 -0.23 -1.76
C VAL A 156 -1.13 -1.49 -2.28
N SER A 157 -1.23 -2.61 -1.55
CA SER A 157 -0.66 -3.88 -2.02
C SER A 157 -1.40 -4.49 -3.21
N GLN A 158 -2.68 -4.22 -3.41
CA GLN A 158 -3.35 -4.65 -4.64
C GLN A 158 -2.83 -3.85 -5.84
N GLU A 159 -2.54 -2.56 -5.66
CA GLU A 159 -1.90 -1.75 -6.69
C GLU A 159 -0.46 -2.19 -6.97
N GLU A 160 0.28 -2.59 -5.93
CA GLU A 160 1.62 -3.17 -6.03
C GLU A 160 1.63 -4.46 -6.88
N VAL A 161 0.61 -5.31 -6.78
CA VAL A 161 0.46 -6.48 -7.66
C VAL A 161 0.34 -6.05 -9.12
N TYR A 162 -0.53 -5.09 -9.44
CA TYR A 162 -0.69 -4.60 -10.81
C TYR A 162 0.60 -3.97 -11.35
N PHE A 163 1.25 -3.16 -10.52
CA PHE A 163 2.53 -2.58 -10.87
C PHE A 163 3.61 -3.63 -11.09
N SER A 164 3.69 -4.65 -10.25
CA SER A 164 4.69 -5.73 -10.36
C SER A 164 4.59 -6.48 -11.68
N PHE A 165 3.37 -6.73 -12.18
CA PHE A 165 3.19 -7.31 -13.51
C PHE A 165 3.69 -6.39 -14.62
N ALA A 166 3.39 -5.09 -14.56
CA ALA A 166 3.89 -4.12 -15.53
C ALA A 166 5.41 -3.91 -15.43
N LEU A 167 5.97 -4.02 -14.23
CA LEU A 167 7.40 -3.97 -13.98
C LEU A 167 8.11 -5.12 -14.69
N LEU A 168 7.50 -6.31 -14.72
CA LEU A 168 8.09 -7.48 -15.38
C LEU A 168 8.23 -7.31 -16.90
N ASP A 169 7.45 -6.40 -17.51
CA ASP A 169 7.52 -6.07 -18.94
C ASP A 169 8.70 -5.15 -19.31
N ARG A 170 9.42 -4.65 -18.31
CA ARG A 170 10.57 -3.77 -18.52
C ARG A 170 11.75 -4.53 -19.14
N PRO A 171 12.53 -3.90 -20.05
CA PRO A 171 13.72 -4.52 -20.63
C PRO A 171 14.71 -5.05 -19.59
N GLU A 172 14.84 -4.36 -18.46
CA GLU A 172 15.68 -4.72 -17.32
C GLU A 172 15.35 -6.11 -16.74
N PHE A 173 14.10 -6.57 -16.87
CA PHE A 173 13.61 -7.84 -16.31
C PHE A 173 13.24 -8.88 -17.38
N LYS A 174 13.68 -8.73 -18.63
CA LYS A 174 13.35 -9.64 -19.72
C LYS A 174 13.72 -11.10 -19.42
N GLU A 175 14.88 -11.34 -18.84
CA GLU A 175 15.36 -12.69 -18.50
C GLU A 175 14.56 -13.28 -17.34
N LEU A 176 14.26 -12.47 -16.31
CA LEU A 176 13.38 -12.85 -15.21
C LEU A 176 11.99 -13.24 -15.73
N LYS A 177 11.40 -12.41 -16.61
CA LYS A 177 10.13 -12.68 -17.26
C LYS A 177 10.17 -13.98 -18.06
N ARG A 178 11.23 -14.20 -18.86
CA ARG A 178 11.40 -15.42 -19.65
C ARG A 178 11.45 -16.65 -18.76
N MET A 179 12.19 -16.59 -17.65
CA MET A 179 12.27 -17.66 -16.67
C MET A 179 10.91 -17.92 -16.02
N MET A 180 10.25 -16.90 -15.50
CA MET A 180 8.95 -17.05 -14.82
C MET A 180 7.84 -17.61 -15.72
N LEU A 181 7.91 -17.33 -17.02
CA LEU A 181 6.91 -17.78 -18.00
C LEU A 181 7.26 -19.13 -18.66
N SER A 182 8.47 -19.67 -18.47
CA SER A 182 8.85 -20.98 -18.99
C SER A 182 8.06 -22.09 -18.29
N GLU A 183 8.02 -23.28 -18.89
CA GLU A 183 7.39 -24.46 -18.27
C GLU A 183 8.01 -24.79 -16.90
N SER A 184 9.34 -24.77 -16.81
CA SER A 184 10.05 -24.96 -15.54
C SER A 184 9.73 -23.88 -14.51
N GLY A 185 9.61 -22.63 -14.93
CA GLY A 185 9.27 -21.52 -14.03
C GLY A 185 7.83 -21.59 -13.52
N ARG A 186 6.88 -22.01 -14.36
CA ARG A 186 5.48 -22.24 -13.95
C ARG A 186 5.37 -23.39 -12.95
N ALA A 187 6.02 -24.51 -13.23
CA ALA A 187 6.07 -25.66 -12.32
C ALA A 187 6.71 -25.28 -10.97
N GLU A 188 7.78 -24.49 -10.99
CA GLU A 188 8.43 -24.01 -9.76
C GLU A 188 7.55 -23.04 -8.97
N ARG A 189 6.85 -22.12 -9.65
CA ARG A 189 5.85 -21.25 -9.03
C ARG A 189 4.75 -22.06 -8.35
N GLU A 190 4.16 -23.03 -9.04
CA GLU A 190 3.13 -23.91 -8.47
C GLU A 190 3.67 -24.65 -7.24
N ARG A 191 4.87 -25.22 -7.34
CA ARG A 191 5.53 -25.90 -6.22
C ARG A 191 5.71 -24.98 -5.00
N ILE A 192 6.16 -23.73 -5.20
CA ILE A 192 6.33 -22.75 -4.12
C ILE A 192 4.98 -22.38 -3.52
N CYS A 193 3.99 -22.07 -4.36
CA CYS A 193 2.64 -21.70 -3.93
C CYS A 193 1.99 -22.81 -3.09
N ASP A 194 2.07 -24.07 -3.52
CA ASP A 194 1.55 -25.22 -2.79
C ASP A 194 2.27 -25.42 -1.47
N ALA A 195 3.61 -25.41 -1.49
CA ALA A 195 4.42 -25.62 -0.29
C ALA A 195 4.19 -24.53 0.77
N LYS A 196 3.94 -23.29 0.34
CA LYS A 196 3.77 -22.12 1.22
C LYS A 196 2.30 -21.75 1.45
N LYS A 197 1.36 -22.45 0.81
CA LYS A 197 -0.09 -22.17 0.83
C LYS A 197 -0.39 -20.71 0.43
N LEU A 198 0.29 -20.24 -0.61
CA LEU A 198 0.14 -18.91 -1.17
C LEU A 198 -0.84 -18.94 -2.34
N ASP A 199 -1.55 -17.84 -2.56
CA ASP A 199 -2.23 -17.66 -3.84
C ASP A 199 -1.17 -17.36 -4.91
N ASN A 200 -1.43 -17.74 -6.16
CA ASN A 200 -0.49 -17.49 -7.26
C ASN A 200 -0.14 -16.00 -7.39
N ASP A 201 -1.13 -15.11 -7.23
CA ASP A 201 -0.91 -13.66 -7.34
C ASP A 201 -0.10 -13.07 -6.18
N ASP A 202 0.09 -13.82 -5.09
CA ASP A 202 0.89 -13.37 -3.95
C ASP A 202 2.39 -13.59 -4.18
N LEU A 203 2.77 -14.54 -5.05
CA LEU A 203 4.17 -14.77 -5.40
C LEU A 203 4.58 -13.83 -6.55
N LEU A 204 5.43 -12.86 -6.25
CA LEU A 204 5.91 -11.87 -7.21
C LEU A 204 6.96 -12.45 -8.15
N CYS A 205 8.07 -12.91 -7.59
CA CYS A 205 9.18 -13.51 -8.33
C CYS A 205 9.91 -14.54 -7.46
N PHE A 206 10.77 -15.35 -8.07
CA PHE A 206 11.64 -16.27 -7.37
C PHE A 206 12.97 -16.41 -8.08
N ASP A 207 14.00 -16.79 -7.32
CA ASP A 207 15.32 -17.15 -7.78
C ASP A 207 15.54 -18.64 -7.45
N PRO A 208 15.46 -19.54 -8.44
CA PRO A 208 15.60 -20.97 -8.20
C PRO A 208 17.02 -21.37 -7.78
N GLU A 209 18.04 -20.60 -8.16
CA GLU A 209 19.43 -20.88 -7.82
C GLU A 209 19.71 -20.56 -6.35
N LYS A 210 19.20 -19.42 -5.88
CA LYS A 210 19.31 -19.00 -4.47
C LYS A 210 18.26 -19.65 -3.57
N LYS A 211 17.23 -20.28 -4.14
CA LYS A 211 16.03 -20.78 -3.45
C LYS A 211 15.31 -19.67 -2.68
N GLU A 212 15.36 -18.46 -3.22
CA GLU A 212 14.73 -17.27 -2.67
C GLU A 212 13.45 -16.96 -3.45
N TYR A 213 12.47 -16.36 -2.78
CA TYR A 213 11.24 -15.95 -3.43
C TYR A 213 10.67 -14.73 -2.73
N GLU A 214 9.91 -13.95 -3.50
CA GLU A 214 9.34 -12.68 -3.06
C GLU A 214 7.83 -12.75 -3.11
N ILE A 215 7.20 -12.27 -2.04
CA ILE A 215 5.75 -12.23 -1.92
C ILE A 215 5.27 -10.81 -1.69
N VAL A 216 4.07 -10.50 -2.17
CA VAL A 216 3.40 -9.25 -1.81
C VAL A 216 2.83 -9.39 -0.40
N GLY A 217 3.18 -8.46 0.49
CA GLY A 217 2.66 -8.38 1.86
C GLY A 217 1.13 -8.20 1.92
N TYR A 218 0.48 -8.45 3.06
CA TYR A 218 -0.98 -8.21 3.23
C TYR A 218 -1.94 -9.05 2.37
N SER A 219 -1.56 -10.29 2.04
CA SER A 219 -2.43 -11.19 1.26
C SER A 219 -3.81 -11.42 1.88
N LYS A 220 -3.91 -11.49 3.21
CA LYS A 220 -5.20 -11.67 3.89
C LYS A 220 -6.09 -10.43 3.77
N GLN A 221 -5.53 -9.23 3.89
CA GLN A 221 -6.26 -7.97 3.69
C GLN A 221 -6.70 -7.82 2.23
N ARG A 222 -5.85 -8.16 1.26
CA ARG A 222 -6.24 -8.23 -0.16
C ARG A 222 -7.40 -9.19 -0.40
N LYS A 223 -7.45 -10.35 0.27
CA LYS A 223 -8.60 -11.27 0.19
C LYS A 223 -9.89 -10.62 0.68
N VAL A 224 -9.83 -9.81 1.75
CA VAL A 224 -10.99 -9.03 2.20
C VAL A 224 -11.41 -8.04 1.12
N LEU A 225 -10.47 -7.28 0.56
CA LEU A 225 -10.75 -6.30 -0.50
C LEU A 225 -11.36 -6.97 -1.74
N ARG A 226 -10.81 -8.08 -2.23
CA ARG A 226 -11.35 -8.83 -3.38
C ARG A 226 -12.78 -9.29 -3.12
N TYR A 227 -13.03 -9.90 -1.96
CA TYR A 227 -14.38 -10.31 -1.56
C TYR A 227 -15.37 -9.13 -1.54
N VAL A 228 -14.96 -8.01 -0.96
CA VAL A 228 -15.76 -6.78 -0.93
C VAL A 228 -16.05 -6.26 -2.33
N CYS A 229 -15.04 -6.20 -3.20
CA CYS A 229 -15.19 -5.74 -4.57
C CYS A 229 -16.17 -6.63 -5.34
N GLN A 230 -16.06 -7.95 -5.21
CA GLN A 230 -16.95 -8.92 -5.84
C GLN A 230 -18.41 -8.71 -5.41
N GLU A 231 -18.68 -8.68 -4.10
CA GLU A 231 -20.05 -8.57 -3.60
C GLU A 231 -20.70 -7.22 -3.95
N ILE A 232 -19.92 -6.14 -3.94
CA ILE A 232 -20.41 -4.83 -4.38
C ILE A 232 -20.66 -4.83 -5.88
N ALA A 233 -19.75 -5.38 -6.68
CA ALA A 233 -19.87 -5.46 -8.14
C ALA A 233 -21.15 -6.20 -8.54
N GLU A 234 -21.42 -7.34 -7.90
CA GLU A 234 -22.68 -8.09 -8.08
C GLU A 234 -23.91 -7.26 -7.65
N ALA A 235 -23.83 -6.55 -6.52
CA ALA A 235 -24.96 -5.75 -6.01
C ALA A 235 -25.31 -4.52 -6.85
N VAL A 236 -24.36 -3.99 -7.64
CA VAL A 236 -24.55 -2.80 -8.49
C VAL A 236 -24.42 -3.07 -9.99
N ASN A 237 -24.29 -4.34 -10.40
CA ASN A 237 -24.09 -4.76 -11.78
C ASN A 237 -22.90 -4.04 -12.46
N SER A 238 -21.75 -4.11 -11.81
CA SER A 238 -20.46 -3.54 -12.27
C SER A 238 -19.40 -4.64 -12.26
N THR A 239 -18.16 -4.33 -12.63
CA THR A 239 -17.02 -5.25 -12.56
C THR A 239 -16.23 -5.07 -11.27
N GLU A 240 -15.53 -6.11 -10.81
CA GLU A 240 -14.64 -6.03 -9.64
C GLU A 240 -13.58 -4.93 -9.79
N ASN A 241 -13.04 -4.76 -11.00
CA ASN A 241 -12.04 -3.74 -11.29
C ASN A 241 -12.61 -2.33 -11.16
N GLU A 242 -13.80 -2.07 -11.69
CA GLU A 242 -14.47 -0.77 -11.54
C GLU A 242 -14.72 -0.44 -10.07
N VAL A 243 -15.15 -1.44 -9.28
CA VAL A 243 -15.33 -1.26 -7.83
C VAL A 243 -13.99 -1.02 -7.13
N TYR A 244 -12.94 -1.77 -7.45
CA TYR A 244 -11.59 -1.54 -6.93
C TYR A 244 -11.12 -0.11 -7.21
N PHE A 245 -11.37 0.43 -8.41
CA PHE A 245 -11.03 1.81 -8.74
C PHE A 245 -11.74 2.84 -7.87
N LEU A 246 -12.92 2.54 -7.31
CA LEU A 246 -13.56 3.41 -6.32
C LEU A 246 -12.69 3.50 -5.05
N PHE A 247 -12.17 2.37 -4.56
CA PHE A 247 -11.26 2.33 -3.40
C PHE A 247 -9.96 3.08 -3.68
N LEU A 248 -9.33 2.83 -4.82
CA LEU A 248 -8.11 3.54 -5.22
C LEU A 248 -8.35 5.06 -5.39
N LYS A 249 -9.48 5.45 -5.97
CA LYS A 249 -9.89 6.85 -6.06
C LYS A 249 -10.10 7.47 -4.68
N ALA A 250 -10.72 6.77 -3.74
CA ALA A 250 -10.88 7.27 -2.39
C ALA A 250 -9.56 7.40 -1.63
N HIS A 251 -8.57 6.55 -1.93
CA HIS A 251 -7.21 6.68 -1.42
C HIS A 251 -6.59 8.00 -1.85
N PHE A 252 -6.63 8.32 -3.15
CA PHE A 252 -6.06 9.57 -3.66
C PHE A 252 -6.85 10.83 -3.29
N SER A 253 -8.18 10.76 -3.30
CA SER A 253 -9.05 11.94 -3.10
C SER A 253 -9.41 12.21 -1.65
N GLY A 254 -9.43 11.18 -0.80
CA GLY A 254 -9.96 11.25 0.54
C GLY A 254 -11.49 11.08 0.61
N HIS A 255 -12.21 10.78 -0.47
CA HIS A 255 -13.67 10.72 -0.44
C HIS A 255 -14.19 9.32 -0.08
N LEU A 256 -14.37 9.03 1.22
CA LEU A 256 -14.84 7.72 1.71
C LEU A 256 -16.36 7.55 1.66
N LEU A 257 -17.13 8.64 1.61
CA LEU A 257 -18.58 8.59 1.82
C LEU A 257 -19.30 7.75 0.76
N GLU A 258 -18.84 7.83 -0.49
CA GLU A 258 -19.39 7.04 -1.60
C GLU A 258 -19.19 5.54 -1.35
N ILE A 259 -17.98 5.13 -1.01
CA ILE A 259 -17.64 3.75 -0.66
C ILE A 259 -18.44 3.29 0.55
N ALA A 260 -18.49 4.09 1.62
CA ALA A 260 -19.22 3.74 2.83
C ALA A 260 -20.69 3.45 2.53
N ARG A 261 -21.35 4.30 1.72
CA ARG A 261 -22.75 4.08 1.33
C ARG A 261 -22.96 2.81 0.51
N LEU A 262 -22.09 2.54 -0.46
CA LEU A 262 -22.13 1.31 -1.24
C LEU A 262 -21.94 0.08 -0.34
N PHE A 263 -20.97 0.15 0.57
CA PHE A 263 -20.65 -0.91 1.49
C PHE A 263 -21.83 -1.24 2.42
N GLU A 264 -22.43 -0.22 3.03
CA GLU A 264 -23.59 -0.36 3.91
C GLU A 264 -24.83 -0.89 3.16
N LYS A 265 -25.02 -0.49 1.88
CA LYS A 265 -26.09 -1.03 1.03
C LYS A 265 -25.90 -2.52 0.70
N THR A 266 -24.66 -2.97 0.55
CA THR A 266 -24.32 -4.35 0.17
C THR A 266 -24.29 -5.29 1.37
N PHE A 267 -23.71 -4.86 2.49
CA PHE A 267 -23.43 -5.69 3.66
C PHE A 267 -24.34 -5.39 4.86
N GLY A 268 -25.16 -4.33 4.80
CA GLY A 268 -26.04 -3.93 5.90
C GLY A 268 -25.39 -2.92 6.85
N SER A 269 -26.19 -2.48 7.84
CA SER A 269 -25.80 -1.38 8.72
C SER A 269 -24.60 -1.72 9.62
N GLY A 270 -23.62 -0.82 9.70
CA GLY A 270 -22.42 -0.94 10.53
C GLY A 270 -21.29 -1.75 9.88
N ALA A 271 -21.48 -2.27 8.67
CA ALA A 271 -20.50 -3.09 7.99
C ALA A 271 -19.23 -2.30 7.65
N PHE A 272 -19.35 -1.03 7.27
CA PHE A 272 -18.19 -0.20 6.94
C PHE A 272 -17.34 0.08 8.18
N ARG A 273 -17.97 0.24 9.36
CA ARG A 273 -17.24 0.33 10.63
C ARG A 273 -16.46 -0.95 10.91
N ARG A 274 -17.08 -2.12 10.69
CA ARG A 274 -16.41 -3.41 10.87
C ARG A 274 -15.19 -3.56 9.96
N LEU A 275 -15.27 -3.09 8.72
CA LEU A 275 -14.10 -3.00 7.82
C LEU A 275 -13.05 -2.02 8.35
N GLY A 276 -13.48 -0.90 8.91
CA GLY A 276 -12.62 0.11 9.54
C GLY A 276 -11.80 -0.39 10.73
N ASP A 277 -12.24 -1.45 11.39
CA ASP A 277 -11.50 -2.08 12.50
C ASP A 277 -10.47 -3.12 12.02
N MET A 278 -10.36 -3.35 10.71
CA MET A 278 -9.37 -4.28 10.15
C MET A 278 -7.95 -3.70 10.31
N GLY A 279 -7.13 -4.41 11.11
CA GLY A 279 -5.72 -4.11 11.27
C GLY A 279 -4.84 -4.69 10.16
N THR A 280 -3.54 -4.55 10.35
CA THR A 280 -2.51 -5.00 9.40
C THR A 280 -2.04 -6.43 9.66
N ASP A 281 -2.45 -7.04 10.78
CA ASP A 281 -2.18 -8.44 11.08
C ASP A 281 -3.15 -9.39 10.36
N SER A 282 -2.72 -10.63 10.15
CA SER A 282 -3.53 -11.63 9.45
C SER A 282 -4.80 -12.06 10.20
N VAL A 283 -4.80 -12.00 11.54
CA VAL A 283 -5.93 -12.46 12.35
C VAL A 283 -7.11 -11.51 12.20
N SER A 284 -6.86 -10.20 12.29
CA SER A 284 -7.89 -9.16 12.11
C SER A 284 -8.50 -9.22 10.71
N ALA A 285 -7.72 -9.46 9.66
CA ALA A 285 -8.22 -9.64 8.30
C ALA A 285 -9.16 -10.85 8.17
N VAL A 286 -8.77 -12.01 8.71
CA VAL A 286 -9.61 -13.22 8.69
C VAL A 286 -10.92 -13.00 9.46
N GLN A 287 -10.86 -12.40 10.65
CA GLN A 287 -12.05 -12.10 11.45
C GLN A 287 -12.97 -11.07 10.78
N THR A 288 -12.40 -10.12 10.02
CA THR A 288 -13.16 -9.15 9.23
C THR A 288 -13.87 -9.83 8.09
N LEU A 289 -13.18 -10.67 7.31
CA LEU A 289 -13.77 -11.42 6.20
C LEU A 289 -14.96 -12.28 6.67
N GLU A 290 -14.77 -13.06 7.73
CA GLU A 290 -15.82 -13.94 8.25
C GLU A 290 -17.01 -13.16 8.82
N ALA A 291 -16.78 -11.98 9.39
CA ALA A 291 -17.86 -11.10 9.80
C ALA A 291 -18.66 -10.57 8.60
N LEU A 292 -17.98 -10.08 7.56
CA LEU A 292 -18.63 -9.54 6.36
C LEU A 292 -19.45 -10.61 5.62
N LYS A 293 -18.93 -11.83 5.49
CA LYS A 293 -19.68 -12.97 4.92
C LYS A 293 -20.98 -13.24 5.69
N ARG A 294 -20.94 -13.25 7.02
CA ARG A 294 -22.14 -13.43 7.86
C ARG A 294 -23.15 -12.30 7.67
N MET A 295 -22.67 -11.06 7.63
CA MET A 295 -23.54 -9.90 7.40
C MET A 295 -24.21 -9.95 6.01
N ARG A 296 -23.45 -10.32 4.98
CA ARG A 296 -23.96 -10.49 3.62
C ARG A 296 -25.01 -11.59 3.51
N ALA A 297 -24.75 -12.75 4.10
CA ALA A 297 -25.71 -13.86 4.12
C ALA A 297 -27.04 -13.45 4.79
N GLY A 298 -26.96 -12.67 5.88
CA GLY A 298 -28.14 -12.10 6.54
C GLY A 298 -28.95 -11.17 5.62
N MET A 299 -28.29 -10.32 4.83
CA MET A 299 -28.94 -9.41 3.88
C MET A 299 -29.68 -10.14 2.74
N ILE A 300 -29.10 -11.23 2.22
CA ILE A 300 -29.72 -12.02 1.15
C ILE A 300 -30.96 -12.74 1.71
N GLY A 301 -30.84 -13.41 2.86
CA GLY A 301 -31.96 -14.12 3.49
C GLY A 301 -33.13 -13.24 3.91
N THR A 302 -32.94 -11.93 4.07
CA THR A 302 -34.02 -10.97 4.30
C THR A 302 -34.72 -10.47 3.03
N ARG A 303 -34.12 -10.63 1.84
CA ARG A 303 -34.74 -10.21 0.57
C ARG A 303 -35.66 -11.26 -0.05
N ASP A 304 -35.47 -12.52 0.33
CA ASP A 304 -36.29 -13.65 -0.13
C ASP A 304 -37.53 -13.90 0.76
N LYS A 305 -37.86 -12.97 1.66
CA LYS A 305 -39.06 -12.95 2.51
C LYS A 305 -39.89 -11.72 2.23
#